data_AF-A0A368BR15-F1
#
_entry.id   AF-A0A368BR15-F1
#
_cell.length_a   1.000
_cell.length_b   1.000
_cell.length_c   1.000
_cell.angle_alpha   90.00
_cell.angle_beta   90.00
_cell.angle_gamma   90.00
#
_symmetry.space_group_name_H-M   'P 1'
#
loop_
_entity.id
_entity.type
_entity.pdbx_description
1 polymer ?
#
loop_
_entity_poly.entity_id
_entity_poly.type
_entity_poly.pdbx_seq_one_letter_code
_entity_poly.pdbx_strand_id
1 'polypeptide(L)'
;MKFFVRNIHKYLSFLISIQLLLWTVSGIYFAFNKIENVRGEQYREEPNFNVDFSKLNFQIDGAQNIRVIDRMDQEILVVDGIYGREYLNFEGKDVEQIKVEEAKALSAKQTSLIPESVDLITENTIGSEYRGRALPIYRVTSVNEAGQSINVYLNVYTGEVEAVRSNQWRIWDLMWGFHIMDWETREDIDNLLLKIFSILALVSSITGVLLFFKVDIRNKV
;
A
#
# COMPACT_ATOMS: atom_id res chain seq x y z
N MET A 1 22.50 44.03 -4.63
CA MET A 1 21.91 42.71 -4.93
C MET A 1 20.56 42.92 -5.61
N LYS A 2 20.56 42.99 -6.94
CA LYS A 2 19.66 43.88 -7.69
C LYS A 2 18.73 43.06 -8.60
N PHE A 3 17.42 43.10 -8.35
CA PHE A 3 16.32 42.54 -9.16
C PHE A 3 16.32 41.02 -9.42
N PHE A 4 17.39 40.45 -9.98
CA PHE A 4 17.48 39.04 -10.38
C PHE A 4 17.31 38.07 -9.20
N VAL A 5 18.06 38.29 -8.11
CA VAL A 5 17.94 37.50 -6.87
C VAL A 5 16.53 37.59 -6.28
N ARG A 6 15.90 38.76 -6.35
CA ARG A 6 14.53 38.98 -5.84
C ARG A 6 13.49 38.25 -6.69
N ASN A 7 13.63 38.27 -8.01
CA ASN A 7 12.73 37.55 -8.91
C ASN A 7 12.91 36.04 -8.80
N ILE A 8 14.15 35.54 -8.78
CA ILE A 8 14.42 34.11 -8.56
C ILE A 8 13.82 33.67 -7.23
N HIS A 9 14.10 34.38 -6.14
CA HIS A 9 13.54 34.03 -4.84
C HIS A 9 12.00 34.05 -4.86
N LYS A 10 11.37 35.07 -5.47
CA LYS A 10 9.91 35.14 -5.57
C LYS A 10 9.31 33.92 -6.28
N TYR A 11 9.80 33.56 -7.46
CA TYR A 11 9.23 32.45 -8.23
C TYR A 11 9.61 31.09 -7.64
N LEU A 12 10.85 30.93 -7.15
CA LEU A 12 11.30 29.72 -6.49
C LEU A 12 10.53 29.46 -5.20
N SER A 13 10.38 30.47 -4.34
CA SER A 13 9.60 30.35 -3.10
C SER A 13 8.12 30.10 -3.38
N PHE A 14 7.57 30.63 -4.48
CA PHE A 14 6.20 30.31 -4.88
C PHE A 14 6.03 28.83 -5.26
N LEU A 15 6.92 28.30 -6.11
CA LEU A 15 6.89 26.86 -6.46
C LEU A 15 7.09 25.97 -5.23
N ILE A 16 8.02 26.34 -4.35
CA ILE A 16 8.23 25.65 -3.07
C ILE A 16 6.97 25.74 -2.20
N SER A 17 6.32 26.91 -2.12
CA SER A 17 5.11 27.05 -1.30
C SER A 17 3.94 26.20 -1.80
N ILE A 18 3.79 26.01 -3.11
CA ILE A 18 2.73 25.16 -3.68
C ILE A 18 2.91 23.72 -3.19
N GLN A 19 4.14 23.20 -3.33
CA GLN A 19 4.40 21.83 -2.94
C GLN A 19 4.39 21.66 -1.40
N LEU A 20 4.85 22.65 -0.62
CA LEU A 20 4.68 22.64 0.83
C LEU A 20 3.20 22.70 1.26
N LEU A 21 2.34 23.38 0.50
CA LEU A 21 0.91 23.38 0.73
C LEU A 21 0.32 21.99 0.46
N LEU A 22 0.67 21.35 -0.66
CA LEU A 22 0.26 19.97 -0.96
C LEU A 22 0.75 19.00 0.13
N TRP A 23 1.99 19.15 0.59
CA TRP A 23 2.58 18.39 1.69
C TRP A 23 1.81 18.60 3.00
N THR A 24 1.41 19.83 3.31
CA THR A 24 0.66 20.15 4.53
C THR A 24 -0.77 19.61 4.46
N VAL A 25 -1.45 19.77 3.33
CA VAL A 25 -2.82 19.25 3.12
C VAL A 25 -2.84 17.73 3.23
N SER A 26 -1.88 17.04 2.61
CA SER A 26 -1.74 15.58 2.72
C SER A 26 -1.39 15.15 4.15
N GLY A 27 -0.48 15.86 4.84
CA GLY A 27 -0.14 15.59 6.25
C GLY A 27 -1.34 15.75 7.19
N ILE A 28 -2.17 16.78 7.00
CA ILE A 28 -3.44 16.94 7.71
C ILE A 28 -4.36 15.76 7.39
N TYR A 29 -4.53 15.41 6.11
CA TYR A 29 -5.36 14.26 5.74
C TYR A 29 -4.91 12.98 6.47
N PHE A 30 -3.61 12.70 6.53
CA PHE A 30 -3.08 11.54 7.25
C PHE A 30 -3.35 11.59 8.75
N ALA A 31 -3.17 12.76 9.38
CA ALA A 31 -3.39 12.90 10.83
C ALA A 31 -4.84 12.66 11.25
N PHE A 32 -5.82 12.93 10.37
CA PHE A 32 -7.24 12.77 10.65
C PHE A 32 -7.83 11.45 10.10
N ASN A 33 -7.05 10.65 9.36
CA ASN A 33 -7.49 9.37 8.81
C ASN A 33 -6.70 8.20 9.43
N LYS A 34 -7.40 7.31 10.11
CA LYS A 34 -6.80 6.09 10.68
C LYS A 34 -6.24 5.20 9.57
N ILE A 35 -4.97 4.80 9.70
CA ILE A 35 -4.27 4.01 8.69
C ILE A 35 -4.85 2.60 8.58
N GLU A 36 -5.38 2.06 9.68
CA GLU A 36 -6.03 0.76 9.76
C GLU A 36 -7.25 0.73 8.82
N ASN A 37 -8.03 1.82 8.83
CA ASN A 37 -9.21 1.95 7.99
C ASN A 37 -8.85 2.04 6.51
N VAL A 38 -7.81 2.82 6.21
CA VAL A 38 -7.22 2.97 4.86
C VAL A 38 -6.72 1.62 4.34
N ARG A 39 -6.11 0.80 5.20
CA ARG A 39 -5.64 -0.56 4.86
C ARG A 39 -6.78 -1.57 4.70
N GLY A 40 -8.00 -1.18 5.06
CA GLY A 40 -9.17 -2.03 4.98
C GLY A 40 -9.31 -2.99 6.16
N GLU A 41 -8.59 -2.78 7.27
CA GLU A 41 -8.57 -3.70 8.42
C GLU A 41 -9.96 -3.86 9.05
N GLN A 42 -10.80 -2.81 9.02
CA GLN A 42 -12.18 -2.91 9.52
C GLN A 42 -13.07 -3.89 8.72
N TYR A 43 -12.64 -4.32 7.54
CA TYR A 43 -13.36 -5.28 6.71
C TYR A 43 -12.81 -6.69 6.84
N ARG A 44 -11.68 -6.89 7.52
CA ARG A 44 -11.02 -8.19 7.61
C ARG A 44 -11.62 -8.99 8.75
N GLU A 45 -11.84 -10.27 8.48
CA GLU A 45 -12.24 -11.26 9.45
C GLU A 45 -11.10 -12.27 9.62
N GLU A 46 -10.83 -12.68 10.85
CA GLU A 46 -9.83 -13.70 11.17
C GLU A 46 -10.54 -15.02 11.49
N PRO A 47 -10.75 -15.90 10.50
CA PRO A 47 -11.39 -17.18 10.75
C PRO A 47 -10.46 -18.08 11.56
N ASN A 48 -10.96 -18.60 12.69
CA ASN A 48 -10.27 -19.64 13.44
C ASN A 48 -10.47 -20.99 12.77
N PHE A 49 -9.39 -21.77 12.66
CA PHE A 49 -9.42 -23.15 12.19
C PHE A 49 -8.46 -24.01 13.01
N ASN A 50 -8.76 -25.30 13.08
CA ASN A 50 -7.92 -26.28 13.76
C ASN A 50 -7.11 -27.04 12.72
N VAL A 51 -5.82 -27.24 12.98
CA VAL A 51 -4.92 -27.96 12.09
C VAL A 51 -4.51 -29.27 12.73
N ASP A 52 -4.66 -30.36 11.98
CA ASP A 52 -4.15 -31.67 12.36
C ASP A 52 -2.82 -31.98 11.67
N PHE A 53 -1.73 -31.73 12.39
CA PHE A 53 -0.37 -31.97 11.89
C PHE A 53 -0.02 -33.46 11.78
N SER A 54 -0.82 -34.39 12.34
CA SER A 54 -0.54 -35.83 12.24
C SER A 54 -0.59 -36.36 10.80
N LYS A 55 -1.26 -35.63 9.91
CA LYS A 55 -1.38 -35.92 8.48
C LYS A 55 -0.11 -35.59 7.69
N LEU A 56 0.80 -34.78 8.24
CA LEU A 56 2.05 -34.40 7.56
C LEU A 56 3.08 -35.50 7.70
N ASN A 57 3.32 -36.25 6.62
CA ASN A 57 4.21 -37.41 6.62
C ASN A 57 5.27 -37.36 5.52
N PHE A 58 5.81 -36.18 5.24
CA PHE A 58 6.87 -35.95 4.26
C PHE A 58 7.90 -34.94 4.76
N GLN A 59 9.04 -34.88 4.10
CA GLN A 59 10.12 -33.93 4.40
C GLN A 59 10.11 -32.79 3.40
N ILE A 60 10.35 -31.58 3.89
CA ILE A 60 10.49 -30.37 3.09
C ILE A 60 11.93 -29.91 3.24
N ASP A 61 12.70 -30.01 2.15
CA ASP A 61 14.11 -29.62 2.15
C ASP A 61 14.27 -28.11 2.01
N GLY A 62 15.17 -27.52 2.79
CA GLY A 62 15.52 -26.09 2.65
C GLY A 62 14.40 -25.10 3.03
N ALA A 63 13.39 -25.53 3.77
CA ALA A 63 12.36 -24.66 4.32
C ALA A 63 12.94 -23.66 5.35
N GLN A 64 12.56 -22.39 5.23
CA GLN A 64 12.90 -21.33 6.18
C GLN A 64 11.68 -20.92 7.02
N ASN A 65 10.51 -20.85 6.39
CA ASN A 65 9.23 -20.58 7.04
C ASN A 65 8.16 -21.50 6.46
N ILE A 66 7.29 -22.04 7.31
CA ILE A 66 6.14 -22.84 6.92
C ILE A 66 4.91 -22.25 7.59
N ARG A 67 3.90 -21.90 6.80
CA ARG A 67 2.58 -21.47 7.27
C ARG A 67 1.52 -22.46 6.82
N VAL A 68 0.54 -22.73 7.68
CA VAL A 68 -0.64 -23.53 7.31
C VAL A 68 -1.78 -22.57 6.98
N ILE A 69 -2.44 -22.78 5.85
CA ILE A 69 -3.60 -22.01 5.42
C ILE A 69 -4.78 -22.95 5.18
N ASP A 70 -5.93 -22.59 5.73
CA ASP A 70 -7.20 -23.26 5.47
C ASP A 70 -7.93 -22.63 4.27
N ARG A 71 -8.05 -23.38 3.17
CA ARG A 71 -8.81 -23.02 1.97
C ARG A 71 -10.25 -23.58 1.99
N MET A 72 -10.91 -23.58 3.14
CA MET A 72 -12.25 -24.17 3.36
C MET A 72 -12.27 -25.71 3.26
N ASP A 73 -12.03 -26.24 2.06
CA ASP A 73 -12.12 -27.68 1.77
C ASP A 73 -10.76 -28.37 1.84
N GLN A 74 -9.68 -27.60 1.95
CA GLN A 74 -8.31 -28.11 1.92
C GLN A 74 -7.36 -27.27 2.78
N GLU A 75 -6.61 -27.94 3.64
CA GLU A 75 -5.46 -27.36 4.34
C GLU A 75 -4.23 -27.42 3.43
N ILE A 76 -3.50 -26.31 3.33
CA ILE A 76 -2.28 -26.21 2.53
C ILE A 76 -1.13 -25.67 3.37
N LEU A 77 0.09 -25.96 2.93
CA LEU A 77 1.33 -25.42 3.44
C LEU A 77 1.85 -24.38 2.45
N VAL A 78 2.15 -23.19 2.97
CA VAL A 78 2.96 -22.18 2.28
C VAL A 78 4.38 -22.32 2.81
N VAL A 79 5.29 -22.76 1.96
CA VAL A 79 6.69 -22.96 2.31
C VAL A 79 7.50 -21.85 1.67
N ASP A 80 8.11 -20.99 2.49
CA ASP A 80 9.16 -20.08 2.04
C ASP A 80 10.51 -20.77 2.29
N GLY A 81 11.19 -21.19 1.23
CA GLY A 81 12.45 -21.92 1.29
C GLY A 81 13.57 -21.25 0.50
N ILE A 82 14.75 -21.88 0.50
CA ILE A 82 15.92 -21.43 -0.29
C ILE A 82 15.66 -21.46 -1.81
N TYR A 83 14.67 -22.24 -2.26
CA TYR A 83 14.29 -22.40 -3.66
C TYR A 83 13.15 -21.47 -4.10
N GLY A 84 12.59 -20.69 -3.17
CA GLY A 84 11.44 -19.82 -3.42
C GLY A 84 10.23 -20.21 -2.58
N ARG A 85 9.06 -19.69 -2.99
CA ARG A 85 7.79 -19.98 -2.33
C ARG A 85 7.08 -21.14 -3.03
N GLU A 86 6.73 -22.15 -2.26
CA GLU A 86 5.98 -23.33 -2.71
C GLU A 86 4.64 -23.40 -1.98
N TYR A 87 3.63 -23.96 -2.67
CA TYR A 87 2.29 -24.17 -2.14
C TYR A 87 1.98 -25.66 -2.21
N LEU A 88 2.04 -26.34 -1.07
CA LEU A 88 1.93 -27.79 -0.98
C LEU A 88 0.66 -28.17 -0.24
N ASN A 89 0.04 -29.28 -0.63
CA ASN A 89 -1.00 -29.89 0.19
C ASN A 89 -0.36 -30.73 1.32
N PHE A 90 -1.18 -31.30 2.20
CA PHE A 90 -0.70 -32.11 3.31
C PHE A 90 -0.11 -33.47 2.89
N GLU A 91 -0.19 -33.81 1.59
CA GLU A 91 0.47 -34.97 0.99
C GLU A 91 1.81 -34.60 0.31
N GLY A 92 2.22 -33.33 0.35
CA GLY A 92 3.47 -32.84 -0.27
C GLY A 92 3.38 -32.62 -1.78
N LYS A 93 2.17 -32.50 -2.35
CA LYS A 93 1.96 -32.20 -3.78
C LYS A 93 1.66 -30.73 -3.99
N ASP A 94 2.05 -30.21 -5.15
CA ASP A 94 1.73 -28.86 -5.58
C ASP A 94 0.22 -28.61 -5.62
N VAL A 95 -0.16 -27.41 -5.19
CA VAL A 95 -1.54 -26.98 -5.11
C VAL A 95 -1.91 -26.14 -6.33
N GLU A 96 -3.04 -26.48 -6.95
CA GLU A 96 -3.60 -25.70 -8.05
C GLU A 96 -4.21 -24.37 -7.56
N GLN A 97 -4.29 -23.39 -8.48
CA GLN A 97 -4.94 -22.11 -8.21
C GLN A 97 -6.40 -22.31 -7.83
N ILE A 98 -6.90 -21.50 -6.89
CA ILE A 98 -8.32 -21.46 -6.53
C ILE A 98 -9.16 -21.11 -7.75
N LYS A 99 -10.34 -21.70 -7.84
CA LYS A 99 -11.32 -21.33 -8.88
C LYS A 99 -11.97 -19.98 -8.55
N VAL A 100 -12.58 -19.36 -9.56
CA VAL A 100 -13.31 -18.09 -9.43
C VAL A 100 -14.36 -18.14 -8.31
N GLU A 101 -15.15 -19.21 -8.24
CA GLU A 101 -16.19 -19.38 -7.21
C GLU A 101 -15.58 -19.56 -5.80
N GLU A 102 -14.46 -20.29 -5.70
CA GLU A 102 -13.71 -20.42 -4.44
C GLU A 102 -13.14 -19.07 -3.99
N ALA A 103 -12.66 -18.23 -4.92
CA ALA A 103 -12.17 -16.89 -4.61
C ALA A 103 -13.26 -15.99 -4.03
N LYS A 104 -14.49 -16.05 -4.57
CA LYS A 104 -15.64 -15.34 -3.99
C LYS A 104 -15.95 -15.84 -2.58
N ALA A 105 -16.03 -17.15 -2.41
CA ALA A 105 -16.33 -17.75 -1.11
C ALA A 105 -15.27 -17.38 -0.06
N LEU A 106 -13.98 -17.49 -0.41
CA LEU A 106 -12.86 -17.15 0.47
C LEU A 106 -12.82 -15.66 0.80
N SER A 107 -13.17 -14.79 -0.15
CA SER A 107 -13.34 -13.36 0.11
C SER A 107 -14.46 -13.09 1.11
N ALA A 108 -15.62 -13.74 0.95
CA ALA A 108 -16.75 -13.58 1.88
C ALA A 108 -16.49 -14.20 3.27
N LYS A 109 -15.62 -15.20 3.38
CA LYS A 109 -15.21 -15.79 4.67
C LYS A 109 -14.21 -14.93 5.43
N GLN A 110 -13.28 -14.29 4.72
CA GLN A 110 -12.19 -13.50 5.31
C GLN A 110 -12.51 -12.00 5.37
N THR A 111 -13.68 -11.58 4.88
CA THR A 111 -14.08 -10.19 4.94
C THR A 111 -15.56 -10.03 5.22
N SER A 112 -15.95 -8.89 5.78
CA SER A 112 -17.35 -8.49 5.98
C SER A 112 -18.01 -7.98 4.68
N LEU A 113 -17.43 -8.24 3.51
CA LEU A 113 -17.83 -7.67 2.22
C LEU A 113 -18.60 -8.70 1.38
N ILE A 114 -19.51 -8.21 0.54
CA ILE A 114 -20.31 -9.04 -0.37
C ILE A 114 -19.61 -9.06 -1.74
N PRO A 115 -19.06 -10.20 -2.20
CA PRO A 115 -18.35 -10.30 -3.47
C PRO A 115 -19.32 -10.31 -4.66
N GLU A 116 -19.01 -9.55 -5.72
CA GLU A 116 -19.82 -9.43 -6.94
C GLU A 116 -19.16 -10.14 -8.13
N SER A 117 -17.90 -9.80 -8.43
CA SER A 117 -17.14 -10.33 -9.57
C SER A 117 -15.69 -10.61 -9.20
N VAL A 118 -15.03 -11.45 -10.00
CA VAL A 118 -13.61 -11.79 -9.82
C VAL A 118 -12.90 -11.69 -11.15
N ASP A 119 -11.76 -11.00 -11.15
CA ASP A 119 -10.86 -10.90 -12.30
C ASP A 119 -9.48 -11.45 -11.92
N LEU A 120 -8.89 -12.24 -12.81
CA LEU A 120 -7.51 -12.68 -12.68
C LEU A 120 -6.58 -11.63 -13.28
N ILE A 121 -5.64 -11.15 -12.47
CA ILE A 121 -4.63 -10.18 -12.88
C ILE A 121 -3.27 -10.89 -12.95
N THR A 122 -2.68 -10.91 -14.14
CA THR A 122 -1.40 -11.57 -14.41
C THR A 122 -0.25 -10.59 -14.64
N GLU A 123 -0.56 -9.31 -14.87
CA GLU A 123 0.41 -8.28 -15.24
C GLU A 123 0.37 -7.10 -14.28
N ASN A 124 1.54 -6.55 -14.00
CA ASN A 124 1.66 -5.36 -13.18
C ASN A 124 1.51 -4.10 -14.03
N THR A 125 0.69 -3.16 -13.57
CA THR A 125 0.55 -1.84 -14.17
C THR A 125 1.03 -0.77 -13.20
N ILE A 126 1.69 0.27 -13.71
CA ILE A 126 2.16 1.42 -12.93
C ILE A 126 0.98 2.05 -12.17
N GLY A 127 1.19 2.37 -10.89
CA GLY A 127 0.17 2.98 -10.03
C GLY A 127 -1.01 2.07 -9.69
N SER A 128 -0.91 0.75 -9.92
CA SER A 128 -1.97 -0.19 -9.60
C SER A 128 -2.27 -0.26 -8.09
N GLU A 129 -3.50 -0.65 -7.73
CA GLU A 129 -3.87 -0.83 -6.32
C GLU A 129 -3.23 -2.09 -5.69
N TYR A 130 -2.73 -2.99 -6.53
CA TYR A 130 -2.10 -4.27 -6.18
C TYR A 130 -0.58 -4.26 -6.35
N ARG A 131 0.02 -3.10 -6.57
CA ARG A 131 1.48 -2.95 -6.66
C ARG A 131 2.19 -3.49 -5.40
N GLY A 132 3.38 -4.06 -5.61
CA GLY A 132 4.15 -4.75 -4.58
C GLY A 132 3.62 -6.13 -4.15
N ARG A 133 2.60 -6.68 -4.84
CA ARG A 133 2.07 -8.03 -4.58
C ARG A 133 2.55 -9.04 -5.62
N ALA A 134 2.62 -10.30 -5.20
CA ALA A 134 2.93 -11.41 -6.10
C ALA A 134 1.79 -11.60 -7.11
N LEU A 135 2.17 -11.81 -8.37
CA LEU A 135 1.26 -12.14 -9.46
C LEU A 135 1.40 -13.63 -9.84
N PRO A 136 0.33 -14.27 -10.34
CA PRO A 136 -0.99 -13.70 -10.56
C PRO A 136 -1.79 -13.50 -9.26
N ILE A 137 -2.77 -12.58 -9.29
CA ILE A 137 -3.60 -12.21 -8.14
C ILE A 137 -5.07 -12.10 -8.58
N TYR A 138 -6.00 -12.50 -7.72
CA TYR A 138 -7.43 -12.28 -7.95
C TYR A 138 -7.86 -10.93 -7.42
N ARG A 139 -8.56 -10.14 -8.24
CA ARG A 139 -9.31 -8.97 -7.80
C ARG A 139 -10.78 -9.34 -7.69
N VAL A 140 -11.29 -9.39 -6.47
CA VAL A 140 -12.70 -9.57 -6.16
C VAL A 140 -13.33 -8.21 -5.92
N THR A 141 -14.13 -7.74 -6.86
CA THR A 141 -14.93 -6.52 -6.67
C THR A 141 -16.08 -6.88 -5.74
N SER A 142 -16.19 -6.13 -4.65
CA SER A 142 -17.15 -6.37 -3.57
C SER A 142 -17.83 -5.07 -3.16
N VAL A 143 -18.94 -5.19 -2.43
CA VAL A 143 -19.65 -4.06 -1.82
C VAL A 143 -19.76 -4.22 -0.31
N ASN A 144 -19.72 -3.10 0.42
CA ASN A 144 -20.06 -3.09 1.85
C ASN A 144 -21.55 -2.86 2.07
N GLU A 145 -22.00 -2.90 3.33
CA GLU A 145 -23.40 -2.66 3.71
C GLU A 145 -23.95 -1.30 3.24
N ALA A 146 -23.08 -0.30 3.08
CA ALA A 146 -23.44 1.03 2.59
C ALA A 146 -23.46 1.14 1.05
N GLY A 147 -23.25 0.02 0.33
CA GLY A 147 -23.24 -0.02 -1.14
C GLY A 147 -21.99 0.58 -1.78
N GLN A 148 -20.90 0.75 -1.03
CA GLN A 148 -19.63 1.27 -1.54
C GLN A 148 -18.80 0.14 -2.15
N SER A 149 -18.32 0.36 -3.38
CA SER A 149 -17.45 -0.59 -4.07
C SER A 149 -16.03 -0.62 -3.48
N ILE A 150 -15.55 -1.83 -3.20
CA ILE A 150 -14.26 -2.14 -2.59
C ILE A 150 -13.63 -3.30 -3.34
N ASN A 151 -12.36 -3.17 -3.71
CA ASN A 151 -11.60 -4.26 -4.32
C ASN A 151 -10.89 -5.06 -3.22
N VAL A 152 -11.11 -6.36 -3.20
CA VAL A 152 -10.38 -7.31 -2.36
C VAL A 152 -9.41 -8.07 -3.25
N TYR A 153 -8.14 -8.08 -2.89
CA TYR A 153 -7.10 -8.76 -3.63
C TYR A 153 -6.70 -10.03 -2.90
N LEU A 154 -6.81 -11.18 -3.57
CA LEU A 154 -6.52 -12.49 -3.00
C LEU A 154 -5.40 -13.20 -3.74
N ASN A 155 -4.55 -13.87 -2.98
CA ASN A 155 -3.54 -14.78 -3.53
C ASN A 155 -4.23 -15.94 -4.27
N VAL A 156 -3.79 -16.25 -5.49
CA VAL A 156 -4.45 -17.29 -6.31
C VAL A 156 -4.25 -18.71 -5.78
N TYR A 157 -3.24 -18.96 -4.95
CA TYR A 157 -2.94 -20.29 -4.41
C TYR A 157 -3.49 -20.46 -3.00
N THR A 158 -3.32 -19.46 -2.13
CA THR A 158 -3.74 -19.55 -0.73
C THR A 158 -5.15 -19.05 -0.50
N GLY A 159 -5.65 -18.16 -1.37
CA GLY A 159 -6.89 -17.44 -1.14
C GLY A 159 -6.82 -16.45 0.01
N GLU A 160 -5.63 -16.15 0.56
CA GLU A 160 -5.47 -15.13 1.60
C GLU A 160 -5.75 -13.74 1.03
N VAL A 161 -6.38 -12.87 1.83
CA VAL A 161 -6.61 -11.46 1.47
C VAL A 161 -5.30 -10.67 1.59
N GLU A 162 -4.64 -10.41 0.47
CA GLU A 162 -3.38 -9.65 0.36
C GLU A 162 -3.59 -8.14 0.54
N ALA A 163 -4.74 -7.63 0.09
CA ALA A 163 -5.07 -6.22 0.17
C ALA A 163 -6.58 -5.97 0.08
N VAL A 164 -7.03 -4.92 0.75
CA VAL A 164 -8.38 -4.37 0.60
C VAL A 164 -8.23 -2.91 0.17
N ARG A 165 -8.96 -2.49 -0.87
CA ARG A 165 -8.77 -1.20 -1.55
C ARG A 165 -10.12 -0.51 -1.73
N SER A 166 -10.35 0.47 -0.86
CA SER A 166 -11.56 1.30 -0.83
C SER A 166 -11.29 2.68 -1.46
N ASN A 167 -12.33 3.50 -1.59
CA ASN A 167 -12.16 4.91 -1.97
C ASN A 167 -11.29 5.69 -0.98
N GLN A 168 -11.36 5.36 0.32
CA GLN A 168 -10.49 5.98 1.32
C GLN A 168 -9.02 5.68 1.05
N TRP A 169 -8.71 4.44 0.64
CA TRP A 169 -7.37 4.06 0.20
C TRP A 169 -6.93 4.85 -1.05
N ARG A 170 -7.81 5.02 -2.06
CA ARG A 170 -7.48 5.77 -3.28
C ARG A 170 -7.14 7.23 -3.00
N ILE A 171 -7.90 7.86 -2.09
CA ILE A 171 -7.61 9.25 -1.66
C ILE A 171 -6.30 9.29 -0.88
N TRP A 172 -6.07 8.33 0.03
CA TRP A 172 -4.81 8.22 0.74
C TRP A 172 -3.62 8.07 -0.20
N ASP A 173 -3.74 7.22 -1.21
CA ASP A 173 -2.73 6.96 -2.23
C ASP A 173 -2.40 8.22 -3.05
N LEU A 174 -3.42 8.99 -3.44
CA LEU A 174 -3.23 10.29 -4.08
C LEU A 174 -2.49 11.27 -3.18
N MET A 175 -2.93 11.39 -1.92
CA MET A 175 -2.28 12.27 -0.93
C MET A 175 -0.84 11.84 -0.67
N TRP A 176 -0.58 10.53 -0.67
CA TRP A 176 0.76 9.96 -0.54
C TRP A 176 1.65 10.42 -1.69
N GLY A 177 1.21 10.29 -2.93
CA GLY A 177 1.95 10.78 -4.10
C GLY A 177 2.27 12.27 -4.02
N PHE A 178 1.34 13.11 -3.56
CA PHE A 178 1.62 14.53 -3.30
C PHE A 178 2.63 14.74 -2.18
N HIS A 179 2.58 13.94 -1.12
CA HIS A 179 3.44 14.08 0.05
C HIS A 179 4.89 13.68 -0.25
N ILE A 180 5.10 12.59 -0.99
CA ILE A 180 6.44 12.08 -1.33
C ILE A 180 6.95 12.56 -2.70
N MET A 181 6.17 13.39 -3.40
CA MET A 181 6.51 13.92 -4.73
C MET A 181 6.76 12.86 -5.81
N ASP A 182 6.20 11.67 -5.61
CA ASP A 182 6.18 10.59 -6.59
C ASP A 182 4.75 10.48 -7.14
N TRP A 183 4.52 11.12 -8.28
CA TRP A 183 3.18 11.28 -8.85
C TRP A 183 2.77 10.11 -9.75
N GLU A 184 3.73 9.30 -10.17
CA GLU A 184 3.53 8.21 -11.14
C GLU A 184 3.34 6.87 -10.43
N THR A 185 4.34 6.39 -9.69
CA THR A 185 4.28 5.06 -9.05
C THR A 185 3.72 5.15 -7.64
N ARG A 186 3.98 6.26 -6.92
CA ARG A 186 3.57 6.51 -5.53
C ARG A 186 4.13 5.45 -4.58
N GLU A 187 5.38 5.05 -4.81
CA GLU A 187 6.11 4.03 -4.08
C GLU A 187 7.49 4.51 -3.62
N ASP A 188 8.16 5.32 -4.43
CA ASP A 188 9.56 5.68 -4.21
C ASP A 188 9.68 6.97 -3.37
N ILE A 189 9.85 6.80 -2.07
CA ILE A 189 10.17 7.91 -1.14
C ILE A 189 11.63 8.39 -1.27
N ASP A 190 12.50 7.67 -1.95
CA ASP A 190 13.92 8.02 -2.10
C ASP A 190 14.21 8.74 -3.43
N ASN A 191 13.16 9.23 -4.10
CA ASN A 191 13.28 9.86 -5.42
C ASN A 191 14.08 11.18 -5.38
N LEU A 192 14.73 11.50 -6.50
CA LEU A 192 15.59 12.68 -6.64
C LEU A 192 14.83 14.00 -6.45
N LEU A 193 13.58 14.05 -6.90
CA LEU A 193 12.74 15.25 -6.82
C LEU A 193 12.48 15.62 -5.36
N LEU A 194 12.10 14.66 -4.52
CA LEU A 194 11.89 14.86 -3.09
C LEU A 194 13.20 15.25 -2.37
N LYS A 195 14.32 14.62 -2.71
CA LYS A 195 15.65 14.97 -2.16
C LYS A 195 16.00 16.43 -2.43
N ILE A 196 15.92 16.88 -3.67
CA ILE A 196 16.20 18.28 -4.03
C ILE A 196 15.20 19.21 -3.32
N PHE A 197 13.92 18.85 -3.33
CA PHE A 197 12.87 19.68 -2.76
C PHE A 197 13.00 19.83 -1.24
N SER A 198 13.37 18.77 -0.52
CA SER A 198 13.57 18.81 0.93
C SER A 198 14.69 19.78 1.35
N ILE A 199 15.80 19.81 0.60
CA ILE A 199 16.89 20.78 0.82
C ILE A 199 16.40 22.21 0.52
N LEU A 200 15.70 22.42 -0.59
CA LEU A 200 15.14 23.72 -0.95
C LEU A 200 14.12 24.22 0.08
N ALA A 201 13.25 23.35 0.58
CA ALA A 201 12.28 23.64 1.62
C ALA A 201 12.97 24.01 2.93
N LEU A 202 14.02 23.29 3.34
CA LEU A 202 14.82 23.61 4.53
C LEU A 202 15.47 25.00 4.41
N VAL A 203 16.14 25.29 3.29
CA VAL A 203 16.75 26.61 3.04
C VAL A 203 15.68 27.70 3.04
N SER A 204 14.53 27.47 2.40
CA SER A 204 13.42 28.42 2.37
C SER A 204 12.84 28.67 3.78
N SER A 205 12.72 27.62 4.60
CA SER A 205 12.22 27.73 5.98
C SER A 205 13.19 28.51 6.87
N ILE A 206 14.48 28.18 6.84
CA ILE A 206 15.53 28.89 7.59
C ILE A 206 15.57 30.36 7.17
N THR A 207 15.55 30.65 5.86
CA THR A 207 15.56 32.04 5.38
C THR A 207 14.31 32.80 5.81
N GLY A 208 13.14 32.18 5.80
CA GLY A 208 11.90 32.77 6.32
C GLY A 208 11.98 33.13 7.81
N VAL A 209 12.50 32.21 8.64
CA VAL A 209 12.70 32.44 10.08
C VAL A 209 13.71 33.57 10.34
N LEU A 210 14.84 33.57 9.61
CA LEU A 210 15.84 34.64 9.72
C LEU A 210 15.28 36.00 9.33
N LEU A 211 14.50 36.06 8.24
CA LEU A 211 13.81 37.29 7.81
C LEU A 211 12.82 37.80 8.86
N PHE A 212 12.11 36.90 9.55
CA PHE A 212 11.21 37.26 10.65
C PHE A 212 11.96 37.84 11.85
N PHE A 213 13.08 37.23 12.27
CA PHE A 213 13.79 37.64 13.48
C PHE A 213 14.81 38.77 13.29
N LYS A 214 15.32 39.04 12.08
CA LYS A 214 16.25 40.15 11.77
C LYS A 214 16.68 40.18 10.31
N VAL A 215 16.25 41.20 9.54
CA VAL A 215 17.15 42.02 8.70
C VAL A 215 16.62 43.47 8.69
N ASP A 216 16.62 44.14 9.84
CA ASP A 216 16.69 45.61 9.89
C ASP A 216 18.13 45.99 10.28
N ILE A 217 19.06 45.80 9.33
CA ILE A 217 20.49 46.19 9.51
C ILE A 217 20.66 47.72 9.34
N ARG A 218 19.59 48.43 8.95
CA ARG A 218 19.58 49.90 8.86
C ARG A 218 18.71 50.48 9.94
N ASN A 219 19.25 50.60 11.15
CA ASN A 219 18.98 51.72 12.07
C ASN A 219 19.79 51.51 13.36
N LYS A 220 21.11 51.65 13.25
CA LYS A 220 21.89 52.25 14.33
C LYS A 220 22.62 53.42 13.70
N VAL A 221 22.04 54.60 13.92
CA VAL A 221 22.66 55.92 13.76
C VAL A 221 23.95 55.97 14.58
#